data_AF-A0A3R5QW06-F1
#
_entry.id   AF-A0A3R5QW06-F1
#
_cell.length_a   1.000
_cell.length_b   1.000
_cell.length_c   1.000
_cell.angle_alpha   90.00
_cell.angle_beta   90.00
_cell.angle_gamma   90.00
#
_symmetry.space_group_name_H-M   'P 1'
#
loop_
_entity.id
_entity.type
_entity.pdbx_description
1 polymer ?
#
loop_
_entity_poly.entity_id
_entity_poly.type
_entity_poly.pdbx_seq_one_letter_code
_entity_poly.pdbx_strand_id
1 'polypeptide(L)'
;MSVKRENVTAKKTQLAYPFLHLLYNLIISGKLFRREFIKGGKEVLKPTDRFEAYKSFNSVEKYITLIEILWVDCDFEKLRFQSYDHLNPYSVAMMLKYIFSDKGKQGTIPTHLMEMCSSILLYFSYLGLLEVEVEEEMKKGYESERMLYPSGIKISDIGLNILNILNKSRALDQWNISYKKENGQWKIEFKEEFSEAFKGMFEEAELKKSLPRKGSEVKQGIYTFKVYIAKNIWVKMQLDGKHTLDDLHDCIQDAFDFDNDHMYSFFMDGRPWSHDKFTCPQEDEGPHADEVKIEELSLTDKQTFVYLFDYGDEWTFLVEVYSIEEADSRLLIPQVIETKGKPPKQYADFD
;
A
#
# COMPACT_ATOMS: atom_id res chain seq x y z
N MET A 1 23.31 -9.76 -7.10
CA MET A 1 21.89 -10.15 -7.26
C MET A 1 21.73 -11.61 -6.87
N SER A 2 21.88 -11.91 -5.58
CA SER A 2 22.26 -13.24 -5.10
C SER A 2 21.20 -13.86 -4.21
N VAL A 3 20.10 -14.31 -4.84
CA VAL A 3 19.48 -15.62 -4.56
C VAL A 3 18.79 -16.03 -5.86
N LYS A 4 19.52 -16.65 -6.79
CA LYS A 4 18.92 -17.25 -7.98
C LYS A 4 18.41 -18.62 -7.56
N ARG A 5 17.11 -18.75 -7.32
CA ARG A 5 16.54 -20.05 -6.92
C ARG A 5 16.60 -20.99 -8.12
N GLU A 6 17.29 -22.10 -7.95
CA GLU A 6 17.70 -23.01 -9.03
C GLU A 6 16.53 -23.70 -9.76
N ASN A 7 15.29 -23.56 -9.28
CA ASN A 7 14.10 -24.26 -9.81
C ASN A 7 12.94 -23.34 -10.27
N VAL A 8 13.15 -22.02 -10.43
CA VAL A 8 12.05 -21.09 -10.73
C VAL A 8 11.93 -20.81 -12.23
N THR A 9 10.88 -21.33 -12.87
CA THR A 9 10.55 -21.09 -14.29
C THR A 9 9.73 -19.81 -14.48
N ALA A 10 9.79 -19.20 -15.67
CA ALA A 10 9.05 -17.97 -16.02
C ALA A 10 7.51 -18.06 -15.89
N LYS A 11 6.95 -19.24 -15.60
CA LYS A 11 5.51 -19.47 -15.40
C LYS A 11 5.09 -19.45 -13.92
N LYS A 12 6.03 -19.28 -13.00
CA LYS A 12 5.77 -19.26 -11.55
C LYS A 12 5.17 -17.91 -11.12
N THR A 13 4.47 -17.93 -9.99
CA THR A 13 3.85 -16.72 -9.41
C THR A 13 4.92 -15.73 -8.93
N GLN A 14 4.55 -14.46 -8.77
CA GLN A 14 5.44 -13.39 -8.29
C GLN A 14 6.16 -13.76 -6.98
N LEU A 15 5.48 -14.47 -6.07
CA LEU A 15 6.02 -14.91 -4.78
C LEU A 15 7.14 -15.97 -4.90
N ALA A 16 7.44 -16.47 -6.10
CA ALA A 16 8.63 -17.28 -6.33
C ALA A 16 9.90 -16.42 -6.53
N TYR A 17 9.75 -15.11 -6.75
CA TYR A 17 10.79 -14.16 -7.10
C TYR A 17 10.89 -13.03 -6.06
N PRO A 18 11.66 -13.19 -4.97
CA PRO A 18 11.67 -12.21 -3.86
C PRO A 18 12.08 -10.81 -4.28
N PHE A 19 13.06 -10.69 -5.18
CA PHE A 19 13.50 -9.39 -5.69
C PHE A 19 12.42 -8.74 -6.56
N LEU A 20 11.77 -9.50 -7.45
CA LEU A 20 10.66 -8.98 -8.25
C LEU A 20 9.46 -8.62 -7.37
N HIS A 21 9.20 -9.39 -6.31
CA HIS A 21 8.18 -9.11 -5.32
C HIS A 21 8.43 -7.79 -4.60
N LEU A 22 9.67 -7.55 -4.17
CA LEU A 22 10.07 -6.25 -3.62
C LEU A 22 9.85 -5.13 -4.64
N LEU A 23 10.40 -5.25 -5.85
CA LEU A 23 10.28 -4.22 -6.89
C LEU A 23 8.82 -3.90 -7.20
N TYR A 24 7.96 -4.90 -7.33
CA TYR A 24 6.52 -4.72 -7.54
C TYR A 24 5.89 -3.91 -6.40
N ASN A 25 6.15 -4.27 -5.15
CA ASN A 25 5.58 -3.55 -4.01
C ASN A 25 6.11 -2.11 -3.91
N LEU A 26 7.39 -1.87 -4.23
CA LEU A 26 7.94 -0.52 -4.27
C LEU A 26 7.26 0.33 -5.34
N ILE A 27 7.14 -0.17 -6.58
CA ILE A 27 6.56 0.65 -7.66
C ILE A 27 5.07 0.92 -7.47
N ILE A 28 4.32 0.00 -6.84
CA ILE A 28 2.89 0.18 -6.56
C ILE A 28 2.69 1.08 -5.35
N SER A 29 3.34 0.79 -4.22
CA SER A 29 3.18 1.57 -2.97
C SER A 29 3.70 2.99 -3.15
N GLY A 30 4.84 3.14 -3.84
CA GLY A 30 5.42 4.42 -4.19
C GLY A 30 4.69 5.16 -5.32
N LYS A 31 3.56 4.65 -5.81
CA LYS A 31 2.74 5.23 -6.91
C LYS A 31 3.54 5.56 -8.18
N LEU A 32 4.64 4.85 -8.43
CA LEU A 32 5.43 4.99 -9.66
C LEU A 32 4.69 4.35 -10.84
N PHE A 33 3.98 3.26 -10.56
CA PHE A 33 3.09 2.61 -11.50
C PHE A 33 1.71 2.46 -10.89
N ARG A 34 0.69 2.49 -11.74
CA ARG A 34 -0.68 2.11 -11.40
C ARG A 34 -1.07 0.83 -12.12
N ARG A 35 -1.98 0.08 -11.49
CA ARG A 35 -2.63 -1.08 -12.07
C ARG A 35 -3.77 -0.60 -12.96
N GLU A 36 -3.88 -1.15 -14.17
CA GLU A 36 -4.95 -0.83 -15.11
C GLU A 36 -5.42 -2.10 -15.81
N PHE A 37 -6.72 -2.29 -15.96
CA PHE A 37 -7.27 -3.40 -16.74
C PHE A 37 -7.47 -2.98 -18.19
N ILE A 38 -6.80 -3.67 -19.12
CA ILE A 38 -7.00 -3.46 -20.56
C ILE A 38 -8.10 -4.38 -21.10
N LYS A 39 -8.52 -4.11 -22.34
CA LYS A 39 -9.51 -4.93 -23.06
C LYS A 39 -9.14 -6.41 -22.98
N GLY A 40 -10.10 -7.23 -22.54
CA GLY A 40 -9.90 -8.65 -22.27
C GLY A 40 -9.63 -9.00 -20.80
N GLY A 41 -9.68 -8.03 -19.88
CA GLY A 41 -9.56 -8.27 -18.43
C GLY A 41 -8.13 -8.52 -17.96
N LYS A 42 -7.13 -8.25 -18.82
CA LYS A 42 -5.73 -8.38 -18.47
C LYS A 42 -5.28 -7.16 -17.66
N GLU A 43 -4.70 -7.40 -16.51
CA GLU A 43 -4.06 -6.35 -15.71
C GLU A 43 -2.69 -5.99 -16.30
N VAL A 44 -2.41 -4.69 -16.39
CA VAL A 44 -1.12 -4.15 -16.81
C VAL A 44 -0.68 -3.05 -15.85
N LEU A 45 0.64 -2.83 -15.78
CA LEU A 45 1.22 -1.71 -15.06
C LEU A 45 1.46 -0.55 -16.01
N LYS A 46 0.96 0.64 -15.66
CA LYS A 46 1.16 1.87 -16.41
C LYS A 46 2.01 2.85 -15.60
N PRO A 47 3.04 3.47 -16.19
CA PRO A 47 3.83 4.47 -15.51
C PRO A 47 2.97 5.70 -15.18
N THR A 48 3.32 6.38 -14.09
CA THR A 48 2.71 7.65 -13.67
C THR A 48 3.71 8.81 -13.87
N ASP A 49 3.24 10.05 -13.71
CA ASP A 49 4.13 11.22 -13.70
C ASP A 49 5.21 11.13 -12.61
N ARG A 50 4.91 10.42 -11.52
CA ARG A 50 5.85 10.17 -10.42
C ARG A 50 7.01 9.28 -10.87
N PHE A 51 6.78 8.35 -11.79
CA PHE A 51 7.87 7.57 -12.40
C PHE A 51 8.73 8.40 -13.34
N GLU A 52 8.15 9.35 -14.09
CA GLU A 52 8.93 10.29 -14.91
C GLU A 52 9.81 11.18 -14.02
N ALA A 53 9.27 11.69 -12.90
CA ALA A 53 10.04 12.43 -11.91
C ALA A 53 11.19 11.57 -11.34
N TYR A 54 10.90 10.33 -10.91
CA TYR A 54 11.90 9.39 -10.41
C TYR A 54 13.01 9.13 -11.44
N LYS A 55 12.69 8.98 -12.73
CA LYS A 55 13.71 8.77 -13.77
C LYS A 55 14.67 9.95 -13.90
N SER A 56 14.20 11.17 -13.66
CA SER A 56 14.99 12.40 -13.74
C SER A 56 16.01 12.57 -12.59
N PHE A 57 15.88 11.77 -11.53
CA PHE A 57 16.75 11.84 -10.35
C PHE A 57 18.13 11.26 -10.61
N ASN A 58 19.12 11.75 -9.87
CA ASN A 58 20.45 11.15 -9.83
C ASN A 58 20.44 9.82 -9.04
N SER A 59 21.57 9.11 -8.99
CA SER A 59 21.64 7.79 -8.33
C SER A 59 21.38 7.82 -6.82
N VAL A 60 21.82 8.87 -6.11
CA VAL A 60 21.61 9.03 -4.67
C VAL A 60 20.14 9.33 -4.38
N GLU A 61 19.56 10.28 -5.12
CA GLU A 61 18.13 10.62 -5.03
C GLU A 61 17.25 9.39 -5.32
N LYS A 62 17.56 8.61 -6.36
CA LYS A 62 16.87 7.35 -6.67
C LYS A 62 16.98 6.35 -5.52
N TYR A 63 18.17 6.19 -4.96
CA TYR A 63 18.41 5.24 -3.89
C TYR A 63 17.64 5.61 -2.62
N ILE A 64 17.72 6.86 -2.15
CA ILE A 64 16.97 7.34 -0.99
C ILE A 64 15.46 7.28 -1.24
N THR A 65 15.01 7.55 -2.46
CA THR A 65 13.60 7.38 -2.83
C THR A 65 13.13 5.92 -2.66
N LEU A 66 13.93 4.92 -3.03
CA LEU A 66 13.56 3.52 -2.83
C LEU A 66 13.51 3.14 -1.34
N ILE A 67 14.42 3.69 -0.53
CA ILE A 67 14.39 3.52 0.94
C ILE A 67 13.12 4.16 1.51
N GLU A 68 12.81 5.38 1.08
CA GLU A 68 11.62 6.12 1.48
C GLU A 68 10.34 5.33 1.18
N ILE A 69 10.19 4.85 -0.05
CA ILE A 69 9.03 4.07 -0.47
C ILE A 69 8.89 2.79 0.36
N LEU A 70 10.00 2.05 0.54
CA LEU A 70 10.00 0.84 1.37
C LEU A 70 9.55 1.13 2.80
N TRP A 71 10.06 2.21 3.37
CA TRP A 71 9.92 2.48 4.79
C TRP A 71 8.59 3.14 5.14
N VAL A 72 8.15 4.06 4.30
CA VAL A 72 6.97 4.89 4.56
C VAL A 72 5.73 4.36 3.86
N ASP A 73 5.83 4.01 2.58
CA ASP A 73 4.65 3.80 1.73
C ASP A 73 4.26 2.31 1.66
N CYS A 74 5.21 1.40 1.79
CA CYS A 74 4.91 -0.03 1.78
C CYS A 74 4.22 -0.50 3.06
N ASP A 75 3.19 -1.32 2.85
CA ASP A 75 2.59 -2.20 3.84
C ASP A 75 3.53 -3.41 4.03
N PHE A 76 4.06 -3.56 5.24
CA PHE A 76 5.05 -4.59 5.59
C PHE A 76 4.44 -6.00 5.56
N GLU A 77 3.14 -6.15 5.78
CA GLU A 77 2.48 -7.46 5.67
C GLU A 77 2.39 -7.91 4.21
N LYS A 78 2.13 -6.97 3.27
CA LYS A 78 2.15 -7.25 1.82
C LYS A 78 3.56 -7.56 1.29
N LEU A 79 4.58 -7.05 1.97
CA LEU A 79 5.98 -7.38 1.70
C LEU A 79 6.38 -8.78 2.18
N ARG A 80 5.57 -9.43 3.03
CA ARG A 80 5.88 -10.75 3.55
C ARG A 80 6.09 -11.77 2.42
N PHE A 81 7.28 -12.34 2.39
CA PHE A 81 7.67 -13.29 1.38
C PHE A 81 7.97 -14.67 1.93
N GLN A 82 8.58 -14.82 3.11
CA GLN A 82 8.71 -16.16 3.68
C GLN A 82 7.33 -16.64 4.15
N SER A 83 7.14 -17.96 4.20
CA SER A 83 5.87 -18.52 4.69
C SER A 83 5.74 -18.50 6.21
N TYR A 84 6.87 -18.40 6.92
CA TYR A 84 6.94 -18.48 8.39
C TYR A 84 7.22 -17.14 9.07
N ASP A 85 7.53 -16.08 8.31
CA ASP A 85 7.87 -14.80 8.92
C ASP A 85 6.62 -13.97 9.27
N HIS A 86 6.82 -13.05 10.22
CA HIS A 86 5.79 -12.15 10.74
C HIS A 86 6.23 -10.72 10.45
N LEU A 87 6.41 -10.41 9.16
CA LEU A 87 6.90 -9.12 8.73
C LEU A 87 5.82 -8.05 8.99
N ASN A 88 6.07 -7.21 9.97
CA ASN A 88 5.26 -6.04 10.29
C ASN A 88 6.18 -4.95 10.89
N PRO A 89 5.69 -3.72 11.04
CA PRO A 89 6.53 -2.61 11.51
C PRO A 89 7.13 -2.83 12.90
N TYR A 90 6.40 -3.49 13.80
CA TYR A 90 6.89 -3.82 15.15
C TYR A 90 8.05 -4.82 15.13
N SER A 91 7.96 -5.90 14.34
CA SER A 91 9.02 -6.90 14.24
C SER A 91 10.30 -6.29 13.67
N VAL A 92 10.19 -5.41 12.66
CA VAL A 92 11.32 -4.66 12.11
C VAL A 92 11.94 -3.71 13.13
N ALA A 93 11.13 -2.96 13.87
CA ALA A 93 11.62 -2.07 14.94
C ALA A 93 12.36 -2.85 16.03
N MET A 94 11.84 -4.01 16.44
CA MET A 94 12.50 -4.90 17.40
C MET A 94 13.84 -5.42 16.89
N MET A 95 13.91 -5.77 15.60
CA MET A 95 15.14 -6.21 14.95
C MET A 95 16.19 -5.09 14.90
N LEU A 96 15.82 -3.87 14.51
CA LEU A 96 16.74 -2.73 14.52
C LEU A 96 17.21 -2.38 15.93
N LYS A 97 16.30 -2.34 16.91
CA LYS A 97 16.64 -2.16 18.33
C LYS A 97 17.68 -3.18 18.79
N TYR A 98 17.53 -4.44 18.36
CA TYR A 98 18.49 -5.48 18.68
C TYR A 98 19.84 -5.27 18.00
N ILE A 99 19.86 -4.98 16.69
CA ILE A 99 21.09 -4.69 15.93
C ILE A 99 21.93 -3.61 16.62
N PHE A 100 21.28 -2.55 17.09
CA PHE A 100 21.97 -1.43 17.75
C PHE A 100 22.24 -1.64 19.25
N SER A 101 21.84 -2.77 19.82
CA SER A 101 22.17 -3.16 21.19
C SER A 101 23.61 -3.69 21.31
N ASP A 102 24.14 -3.76 22.54
CA ASP A 102 25.48 -4.29 22.78
C ASP A 102 25.62 -5.76 22.36
N LYS A 103 24.54 -6.55 22.42
CA LYS A 103 24.52 -7.93 21.94
C LYS A 103 24.56 -8.00 20.41
N GLY A 104 23.83 -7.10 19.73
CA GLY A 104 23.87 -6.99 18.27
C GLY A 104 25.27 -6.62 17.75
N LYS A 105 25.96 -5.70 18.45
CA LYS A 105 27.36 -5.35 18.14
C LYS A 105 28.36 -6.49 18.31
N GLN A 106 28.03 -7.49 19.12
CA GLN A 106 28.83 -8.71 19.27
C GLN A 106 28.56 -9.73 18.14
N GLY A 107 27.70 -9.39 17.17
CA GLY A 107 27.43 -10.19 15.98
C GLY A 107 26.34 -11.25 16.16
N THR A 108 25.67 -11.30 17.31
CA THR A 108 24.76 -12.39 17.65
C THR A 108 23.31 -11.91 17.56
N ILE A 109 22.60 -12.19 16.47
CA ILE A 109 21.14 -11.96 16.41
C ILE A 109 20.42 -13.26 16.74
N PRO A 110 19.41 -13.27 17.63
CA PRO A 110 18.66 -14.48 17.95
C PRO A 110 17.96 -15.03 16.71
N THR A 111 18.03 -16.34 16.50
CA THR A 111 17.44 -17.03 15.35
C THR A 111 15.95 -16.69 15.17
N HIS A 112 15.16 -16.71 16.25
CA HIS A 112 13.73 -16.35 16.19
C HIS A 112 13.49 -14.94 15.64
N LEU A 113 14.37 -13.98 15.95
CA LEU A 113 14.23 -12.59 15.47
C LEU A 113 14.61 -12.49 13.99
N MET A 114 15.63 -13.24 13.55
CA MET A 114 15.99 -13.36 12.14
C MET A 114 14.88 -14.04 11.34
N GLU A 115 14.24 -15.08 11.88
CA GLU A 115 13.13 -15.77 11.25
C GLU A 115 11.93 -14.84 11.06
N MET A 116 11.52 -14.12 12.12
CA MET A 116 10.42 -13.14 12.08
C MET A 116 10.64 -12.00 11.07
N CYS A 117 11.90 -11.65 10.77
CA CYS A 117 12.29 -10.55 9.90
C CYS A 117 12.98 -11.00 8.60
N SER A 118 12.88 -12.27 8.25
CA SER A 118 13.69 -12.85 7.17
C SER A 118 13.41 -12.23 5.79
N SER A 119 12.18 -11.82 5.48
CA SER A 119 11.88 -11.07 4.24
C SER A 119 12.55 -9.70 4.21
N ILE A 120 12.49 -8.92 5.30
CA ILE A 120 13.10 -7.58 5.33
C ILE A 120 14.63 -7.65 5.31
N LEU A 121 15.25 -8.64 5.96
CA LEU A 121 16.69 -8.87 5.88
C LEU A 121 17.12 -9.14 4.43
N LEU A 122 16.35 -9.95 3.69
CA LEU A 122 16.59 -10.19 2.28
C LEU A 122 16.49 -8.91 1.44
N TYR A 123 15.51 -8.04 1.73
CA TYR A 123 15.32 -6.77 1.03
C TYR A 123 16.40 -5.75 1.34
N PHE A 124 16.81 -5.64 2.60
CA PHE A 124 17.98 -4.85 2.99
C PHE A 124 19.24 -5.34 2.28
N SER A 125 19.37 -6.64 2.04
CA SER A 125 20.47 -7.16 1.22
C SER A 125 20.39 -6.75 -0.24
N TYR A 126 19.21 -6.78 -0.86
CA TYR A 126 19.04 -6.28 -2.23
C TYR A 126 19.32 -4.78 -2.36
N LEU A 127 19.08 -4.02 -1.29
CA LEU A 127 19.38 -2.59 -1.21
C LEU A 127 20.82 -2.30 -0.78
N GLY A 128 21.66 -3.31 -0.55
CA GLY A 128 23.08 -3.15 -0.19
C GLY A 128 23.33 -2.65 1.24
N LEU A 129 22.32 -2.69 2.11
CA LEU A 129 22.44 -2.26 3.51
C LEU A 129 23.13 -3.32 4.37
N LEU A 130 22.98 -4.60 4.01
CA LEU A 130 23.61 -5.71 4.70
C LEU A 130 23.80 -6.91 3.77
N GLU A 131 24.60 -7.88 4.19
CA GLU A 131 24.63 -9.23 3.65
C GLU A 131 23.91 -10.18 4.60
N VAL A 132 23.22 -11.18 4.06
CA VAL A 132 22.61 -12.26 4.84
C VAL A 132 23.39 -13.55 4.61
N GLU A 133 23.81 -14.18 5.69
CA GLU A 133 24.36 -15.54 5.68
C GLU A 133 23.22 -16.55 5.83
N VAL A 134 23.30 -17.65 5.09
CA VAL A 134 22.24 -18.66 5.00
C VAL A 134 22.83 -20.03 5.30
N GLU A 135 22.15 -20.81 6.14
CA GLU A 135 22.50 -22.21 6.37
C GLU A 135 21.85 -23.12 5.32
N GLU A 136 22.67 -23.90 4.60
CA GLU A 136 22.19 -24.81 3.56
C GLU A 136 21.62 -26.14 4.10
N GLU A 137 22.02 -26.53 5.31
CA GLU A 137 21.74 -27.87 5.87
C GLU A 137 20.27 -28.07 6.28
N MET A 138 19.50 -26.99 6.47
CA MET A 138 18.07 -27.02 6.79
C MET A 138 17.15 -27.42 5.61
N LYS A 139 17.71 -27.65 4.39
CA LYS A 139 16.95 -28.05 3.19
C LYS A 139 16.33 -29.47 3.27
N LYS A 140 16.66 -30.27 4.28
CA LYS A 140 16.21 -31.68 4.39
C LYS A 140 14.88 -31.82 5.14
N GLY A 141 13.76 -31.55 4.47
CA GLY A 141 12.46 -32.08 4.94
C GLY A 141 11.21 -31.38 4.42
N TYR A 142 11.26 -30.06 4.21
CA TYR A 142 10.12 -29.26 3.73
C TYR A 142 10.63 -28.14 2.81
N GLU A 143 10.88 -28.46 1.55
CA GLU A 143 11.25 -27.46 0.53
C GLU A 143 10.01 -26.64 0.14
N SER A 144 9.64 -25.64 0.95
CA SER A 144 8.84 -24.54 0.41
C SER A 144 9.76 -23.70 -0.46
N GLU A 145 9.32 -23.43 -1.69
CA GLU A 145 10.03 -22.51 -2.57
C GLU A 145 10.27 -21.17 -1.87
N ARG A 146 9.47 -20.78 -0.85
CA ARG A 146 9.53 -19.53 -0.07
C ARG A 146 10.14 -19.69 1.34
N MET A 147 11.32 -20.31 1.45
CA MET A 147 12.07 -20.39 2.71
C MET A 147 13.52 -19.92 2.54
N LEU A 148 14.05 -19.17 3.51
CA LEU A 148 15.45 -18.72 3.59
C LEU A 148 15.84 -18.59 5.06
N TYR A 149 16.60 -19.54 5.60
CA TYR A 149 16.99 -19.56 7.01
C TYR A 149 18.23 -18.69 7.23
N PRO A 150 18.09 -17.46 7.78
CA PRO A 150 19.23 -16.59 8.00
C PRO A 150 20.00 -17.11 9.22
N SER A 151 21.30 -17.31 9.09
CA SER A 151 22.18 -17.70 10.20
C SER A 151 23.03 -16.54 10.72
N GLY A 152 23.16 -15.47 9.94
CA GLY A 152 23.94 -14.29 10.30
C GLY A 152 23.68 -13.12 9.37
N ILE A 153 24.14 -11.93 9.77
CA ILE A 153 24.12 -10.73 8.93
C ILE A 153 25.45 -9.99 9.03
N LYS A 154 25.78 -9.25 7.97
CA LYS A 154 26.95 -8.35 7.94
C LYS A 154 26.49 -6.99 7.43
N ILE A 155 26.54 -5.96 8.28
CA ILE A 155 26.04 -4.63 7.91
C ILE A 155 27.15 -3.87 7.18
N SER A 156 26.83 -3.24 6.05
CA SER A 156 27.78 -2.37 5.34
C SER A 156 27.93 -1.02 6.04
N ASP A 157 29.01 -0.27 5.82
CA ASP A 157 29.19 1.05 6.46
C ASP A 157 28.05 2.02 6.13
N ILE A 158 27.64 2.07 4.85
CA ILE A 158 26.49 2.87 4.42
C ILE A 158 25.19 2.34 5.02
N GLY A 159 25.03 1.02 5.10
CA GLY A 159 23.89 0.36 5.70
C GLY A 159 23.74 0.69 7.18
N LEU A 160 24.85 0.69 7.93
CA LEU A 160 24.87 1.04 9.35
C LEU A 160 24.34 2.46 9.57
N ASN A 161 24.80 3.41 8.75
CA ASN A 161 24.34 4.80 8.82
C ASN A 161 22.86 4.94 8.48
N ILE A 162 22.41 4.32 7.39
CA ILE A 162 20.99 4.35 6.96
C ILE A 162 20.10 3.71 8.01
N LEU A 163 20.41 2.48 8.45
CA LEU A 163 19.61 1.76 9.45
C LEU A 163 19.55 2.51 10.78
N ASN A 164 20.62 3.22 11.16
CA ASN A 164 20.62 4.05 12.37
C ASN A 164 19.71 5.29 12.21
N ILE A 165 19.71 5.95 11.05
CA ILE A 165 18.77 7.03 10.74
C ILE A 165 17.33 6.51 10.77
N LEU A 166 17.08 5.36 10.14
CA LEU A 166 15.75 4.73 10.11
C LEU A 166 15.25 4.42 11.53
N ASN A 167 16.11 3.85 12.37
CA ASN A 167 15.78 3.51 13.74
C ASN A 167 15.53 4.72 14.65
N LYS A 168 16.28 5.82 14.46
CA LYS A 168 16.25 6.98 15.39
C LYS A 168 15.38 8.13 14.93
N SER A 169 15.45 8.50 13.66
CA SER A 169 14.82 9.72 13.12
C SER A 169 13.65 9.41 12.19
N ARG A 170 13.52 8.17 11.73
CA ARG A 170 12.40 7.71 10.88
C ARG A 170 11.64 6.54 11.50
N ALA A 171 11.42 6.54 12.81
CA ALA A 171 10.74 5.43 13.50
C ALA A 171 9.41 5.03 12.82
N LEU A 172 9.19 3.72 12.65
CA LEU A 172 8.09 3.19 11.81
C LEU A 172 6.70 3.58 12.33
N ASP A 173 6.52 3.71 13.65
CA ASP A 173 5.28 4.17 14.26
C ASP A 173 4.91 5.61 13.87
N GLN A 174 5.92 6.42 13.54
CA GLN A 174 5.73 7.81 13.13
C GLN A 174 5.72 7.98 11.61
N TRP A 175 6.43 7.11 10.90
CA TRP A 175 6.71 7.27 9.48
C TRP A 175 5.98 6.30 8.57
N ASN A 176 5.62 5.09 8.99
CA ASN A 176 4.95 4.14 8.10
C ASN A 176 3.45 4.43 7.99
N ILE A 177 2.95 4.67 6.78
CA ILE A 177 1.57 5.08 6.52
C ILE A 177 0.56 3.98 6.85
N SER A 178 0.85 2.73 6.44
CA SER A 178 -0.04 1.58 6.73
C SER A 178 -0.19 1.40 8.23
N TYR A 179 0.93 1.38 8.95
CA TYR A 179 0.94 1.22 10.39
C TYR A 179 0.15 2.31 11.12
N LYS A 180 0.29 3.57 10.69
CA LYS A 180 -0.46 4.69 11.28
C LYS A 180 -1.96 4.53 11.07
N LYS A 181 -2.37 4.17 9.85
CA LYS A 181 -3.78 3.89 9.53
C LYS A 181 -4.35 2.75 10.37
N GLU A 182 -3.61 1.65 10.50
CA GLU A 182 -3.99 0.50 11.34
C GLU A 182 -4.13 0.87 12.83
N ASN A 183 -3.49 1.95 13.28
CA ASN A 183 -3.59 2.48 14.65
C ASN A 183 -4.49 3.73 14.74
N GLY A 184 -5.44 3.88 13.81
CA GLY A 184 -6.47 4.94 13.83
C GLY A 184 -6.02 6.31 13.33
N GLN A 185 -4.78 6.45 12.83
CA GLN A 185 -4.27 7.70 12.28
C GLN A 185 -4.35 7.71 10.76
N TRP A 186 -5.47 8.19 10.24
CA TRP A 186 -5.73 8.21 8.80
C TRP A 186 -5.37 9.54 8.11
N LYS A 187 -5.45 10.67 8.82
CA LYS A 187 -4.87 11.96 8.38
C LYS A 187 -3.40 12.00 8.74
N ILE A 188 -2.54 11.80 7.75
CA ILE A 188 -1.09 11.69 7.96
C ILE A 188 -0.39 12.87 7.30
N GLU A 189 0.22 13.70 8.14
CA GLU A 189 1.13 14.77 7.72
C GLU A 189 2.52 14.55 8.32
N PHE A 190 3.55 14.79 7.51
CA PHE A 190 4.94 14.73 7.95
C PHE A 190 5.48 16.14 8.14
N LYS A 191 6.18 16.37 9.26
CA LYS A 191 6.74 17.69 9.60
C LYS A 191 7.90 18.12 8.70
N GLU A 192 8.53 17.16 8.05
CA GLU A 192 9.68 17.35 7.17
C GLU A 192 9.69 16.27 6.09
N GLU A 193 10.49 16.45 5.04
CA GLU A 193 10.69 15.41 4.03
C GLU A 193 11.49 14.24 4.62
N PHE A 194 11.21 13.03 4.11
CA PHE A 194 11.93 11.83 4.54
C PHE A 194 13.44 11.95 4.32
N SER A 195 13.83 12.53 3.19
CA SER A 195 15.21 12.75 2.74
C SER A 195 16.05 13.66 3.64
N GLU A 196 15.42 14.55 4.44
CA GLU A 196 16.13 15.52 5.29
C GLU A 196 17.16 14.86 6.22
N ALA A 197 16.80 13.74 6.85
CA ALA A 197 17.70 13.03 7.76
C ALA A 197 18.91 12.39 7.07
N PHE A 198 18.91 12.30 5.74
CA PHE A 198 19.99 11.68 4.96
C PHE A 198 20.93 12.70 4.32
N LYS A 199 20.60 14.00 4.33
CA LYS A 199 21.41 15.04 3.68
C LYS A 199 22.86 15.08 4.18
N GLY A 200 23.08 14.85 5.48
CA GLY A 200 24.43 14.82 6.06
C GLY A 200 25.31 13.65 5.64
N MET A 201 24.76 12.66 4.92
CA MET A 201 25.51 11.49 4.44
C MET A 201 26.14 11.70 3.06
N PHE A 202 25.66 12.68 2.31
CA PHE A 202 26.03 12.90 0.91
C PHE A 202 26.50 14.35 0.72
N GLU A 203 27.17 14.63 -0.39
CA GLU A 203 27.44 16.04 -0.70
C GLU A 203 26.12 16.78 -0.94
N GLU A 204 26.04 18.06 -0.59
CA GLU A 204 24.80 18.86 -0.70
C GLU A 204 24.21 18.83 -2.13
N ALA A 205 25.07 18.68 -3.15
CA ALA A 205 24.67 18.55 -4.55
C ALA A 205 23.96 17.24 -4.89
N GLU A 206 24.18 16.16 -4.14
CA GLU A 206 23.76 14.81 -4.48
C GLU A 206 22.35 14.47 -4.00
N LEU A 207 21.84 15.12 -2.93
CA LEU A 207 20.50 14.88 -2.41
C LEU A 207 19.73 16.19 -2.25
N LYS A 208 19.10 16.64 -3.33
CA LYS A 208 18.31 17.88 -3.38
C LYS A 208 16.84 17.65 -3.64
N LYS A 209 16.53 16.64 -4.45
CA LYS A 209 15.16 16.30 -4.83
C LYS A 209 14.68 15.10 -4.03
N SER A 210 13.40 15.14 -3.68
CA SER A 210 12.63 14.00 -3.20
C SER A 210 11.42 13.82 -4.10
N LEU A 211 10.83 12.62 -4.10
CA LEU A 211 9.57 12.45 -4.80
C LEU A 211 8.48 13.19 -4.02
N PRO A 212 7.76 14.13 -4.64
CA PRO A 212 6.78 14.94 -3.93
C PRO A 212 5.70 14.04 -3.34
N ARG A 213 5.66 13.87 -2.02
CA ARG A 213 4.60 13.12 -1.34
C ARG A 213 3.31 13.90 -1.57
N LYS A 214 2.55 13.54 -2.61
CA LYS A 214 1.25 14.14 -2.89
C LYS A 214 0.30 13.77 -1.75
N GLY A 215 0.33 14.60 -0.71
CA GLY A 215 -0.77 14.87 0.18
C GLY A 215 -1.38 16.26 -0.09
N SER A 216 -1.14 16.86 -1.26
CA SER A 216 -1.30 18.33 -1.39
C SER A 216 -1.81 18.88 -2.73
N GLU A 217 -2.16 18.05 -3.71
CA GLU A 217 -3.11 18.49 -4.75
C GLU A 217 -4.44 17.83 -4.45
N VAL A 218 -5.11 18.38 -3.44
CA VAL A 218 -6.56 18.19 -3.28
C VAL A 218 -7.17 18.64 -4.60
N LYS A 219 -7.63 17.67 -5.40
CA LYS A 219 -8.26 17.95 -6.68
C LYS A 219 -9.70 18.40 -6.41
N GLN A 220 -9.84 19.68 -6.10
CA GLN A 220 -11.15 20.29 -5.93
C GLN A 220 -11.91 20.21 -7.25
N GLY A 221 -13.13 19.71 -7.20
CA GLY A 221 -13.97 19.58 -8.38
C GLY A 221 -14.95 18.43 -8.29
N ILE A 222 -15.41 17.98 -9.45
CA ILE A 222 -16.44 16.95 -9.57
C ILE A 222 -15.79 15.62 -9.93
N TYR A 223 -16.09 14.62 -9.10
CA TYR A 223 -15.67 13.24 -9.29
C TYR A 223 -16.81 12.45 -9.91
N THR A 224 -16.55 11.84 -11.06
CA THR A 224 -17.48 10.88 -11.64
C THR A 224 -17.04 9.48 -11.23
N PHE A 225 -17.87 8.78 -10.48
CA PHE A 225 -17.68 7.38 -10.15
C PHE A 225 -18.52 6.51 -11.07
N LYS A 226 -17.99 5.35 -11.41
CA LYS A 226 -18.72 4.29 -12.09
C LYS A 226 -18.69 3.04 -11.23
N VAL A 227 -19.85 2.68 -10.71
CA VAL A 227 -20.04 1.63 -9.70
C VAL A 227 -20.65 0.41 -10.38
N TYR A 228 -19.98 -0.72 -10.30
CA TYR A 228 -20.38 -1.98 -10.92
C TYR A 228 -20.72 -3.01 -9.85
N ILE A 229 -21.93 -3.57 -9.90
CA ILE A 229 -22.28 -4.79 -9.16
C ILE A 229 -22.07 -6.04 -10.03
N ALA A 230 -22.11 -5.88 -11.36
CA ALA A 230 -21.80 -6.94 -12.32
C ALA A 230 -21.28 -6.33 -13.62
N LYS A 231 -20.68 -7.16 -14.48
CA LYS A 231 -20.07 -6.73 -15.77
C LYS A 231 -20.97 -5.82 -16.63
N ASN A 232 -22.29 -6.05 -16.61
CA ASN A 232 -23.27 -5.30 -17.39
C ASN A 232 -24.29 -4.54 -16.54
N ILE A 233 -24.08 -4.46 -15.22
CA ILE A 233 -24.96 -3.75 -14.28
C ILE A 233 -24.10 -2.72 -13.55
N TRP A 234 -24.27 -1.46 -13.90
CA TRP A 234 -23.51 -0.36 -13.31
C TRP A 234 -24.26 0.97 -13.35
N VAL A 235 -23.82 1.88 -12.49
CA VAL A 235 -24.30 3.26 -12.42
C VAL A 235 -23.11 4.21 -12.47
N LYS A 236 -23.25 5.32 -13.20
CA LYS A 236 -22.37 6.47 -13.07
C LYS A 236 -23.03 7.55 -12.24
N MET A 237 -22.28 8.08 -11.30
CA MET A 237 -22.72 9.12 -10.38
C MET A 237 -21.65 10.20 -10.27
N GLN A 238 -22.08 11.43 -10.03
CA GLN A 238 -21.22 12.58 -9.82
C GLN A 238 -21.33 13.06 -8.38
N LEU A 239 -20.18 13.35 -7.78
CA LEU A 239 -20.05 13.91 -6.45
C LEU A 239 -19.06 15.08 -6.47
N ASP A 240 -19.37 16.14 -5.73
CA ASP A 240 -18.39 17.15 -5.33
C ASP A 240 -17.29 16.52 -4.46
N GLY A 241 -16.05 16.97 -4.63
CA GLY A 241 -14.92 16.53 -3.80
C GLY A 241 -15.11 16.74 -2.30
N LYS A 242 -16.00 17.65 -1.88
CA LYS A 242 -16.33 17.91 -0.47
C LYS A 242 -17.36 16.97 0.12
N HIS A 243 -18.04 16.16 -0.70
CA HIS A 243 -18.86 15.06 -0.20
C HIS A 243 -17.97 13.99 0.42
N THR A 244 -18.55 13.23 1.34
CA THR A 244 -17.89 12.16 2.08
C THR A 244 -17.96 10.83 1.34
N LEU A 245 -17.30 9.80 1.87
CA LEU A 245 -17.56 8.43 1.41
C LEU A 245 -18.95 7.94 1.85
N ASP A 246 -19.51 8.46 2.94
CA ASP A 246 -20.88 8.18 3.37
C ASP A 246 -21.91 8.73 2.36
N ASP A 247 -21.69 9.95 1.83
CA ASP A 247 -22.51 10.49 0.74
C ASP A 247 -22.45 9.62 -0.54
N LEU A 248 -21.27 9.02 -0.82
CA LEU A 248 -21.13 8.05 -1.92
C LEU A 248 -21.89 6.76 -1.62
N HIS A 249 -21.87 6.29 -0.38
CA HIS A 249 -22.62 5.12 0.06
C HIS A 249 -24.13 5.32 -0.14
N ASP A 250 -24.69 6.43 0.33
CA ASP A 250 -26.11 6.76 0.16
C ASP A 250 -26.50 6.81 -1.32
N CYS A 251 -25.67 7.45 -2.15
CA CYS A 251 -25.90 7.53 -3.59
C CYS A 251 -25.86 6.15 -4.28
N ILE A 252 -25.03 5.22 -3.79
CA ILE A 252 -25.01 3.84 -4.28
C ILE A 252 -26.28 3.10 -3.87
N GLN A 253 -26.70 3.17 -2.61
CA GLN A 253 -27.90 2.50 -2.11
C GLN A 253 -29.14 2.93 -2.90
N ASP A 254 -29.35 4.25 -3.04
CA ASP A 254 -30.44 4.82 -3.83
C ASP A 254 -30.42 4.37 -5.30
N ALA A 255 -29.23 4.27 -5.90
CA ALA A 255 -29.10 3.94 -7.31
C ALA A 255 -29.37 2.45 -7.61
N PHE A 256 -29.16 1.57 -6.64
CA PHE A 256 -29.40 0.13 -6.76
C PHE A 256 -30.71 -0.32 -6.12
N ASP A 257 -31.49 0.60 -5.53
CA ASP A 257 -32.75 0.32 -4.82
C ASP A 257 -32.54 -0.68 -3.66
N PHE A 258 -31.47 -0.44 -2.88
CA PHE A 258 -31.15 -1.20 -1.68
C PHE A 258 -31.60 -0.41 -0.44
N ASP A 259 -32.07 -1.12 0.58
CA ASP A 259 -32.34 -0.63 1.91
C ASP A 259 -31.01 -0.46 2.66
N ASN A 260 -30.77 0.74 3.19
CA ASN A 260 -29.58 1.06 3.99
C ASN A 260 -29.73 0.55 5.44
N ASP A 261 -29.79 -0.76 5.63
CA ASP A 261 -30.13 -1.41 6.90
C ASP A 261 -28.96 -2.20 7.53
N HIS A 262 -27.81 -2.27 6.85
CA HIS A 262 -26.63 -3.01 7.30
C HIS A 262 -25.34 -2.17 7.27
N MET A 263 -24.29 -2.68 7.94
CA MET A 263 -22.96 -2.07 7.93
C MET A 263 -22.29 -2.18 6.56
N TYR A 264 -21.33 -1.29 6.31
CA TYR A 264 -20.59 -1.23 5.04
C TYR A 264 -19.14 -0.78 5.24
N SER A 265 -18.31 -1.02 4.23
CA SER A 265 -16.92 -0.56 4.18
C SER A 265 -16.45 -0.26 2.76
N PHE A 266 -15.59 0.75 2.61
CA PHE A 266 -14.83 1.02 1.38
C PHE A 266 -13.40 0.54 1.53
N PHE A 267 -12.91 -0.33 0.63
CA PHE A 267 -11.55 -0.87 0.63
C PHE A 267 -10.72 -0.25 -0.51
N MET A 268 -9.86 0.70 -0.15
CA MET A 268 -9.16 1.58 -1.09
C MET A 268 -8.06 0.87 -1.90
N ASP A 269 -7.58 -0.29 -1.43
CA ASP A 269 -6.64 -1.14 -2.15
C ASP A 269 -7.30 -2.14 -3.11
N GLY A 270 -8.63 -2.11 -3.18
CA GLY A 270 -9.49 -2.95 -4.02
C GLY A 270 -9.64 -4.38 -3.51
N ARG A 271 -9.28 -4.67 -2.25
CA ARG A 271 -9.42 -5.99 -1.65
C ARG A 271 -10.45 -5.94 -0.52
N PRO A 272 -11.57 -6.67 -0.63
CA PRO A 272 -12.49 -6.82 0.49
C PRO A 272 -11.76 -7.29 1.74
N TRP A 273 -12.18 -6.80 2.90
CA TRP A 273 -11.66 -7.16 4.22
C TRP A 273 -10.18 -6.81 4.46
N SER A 274 -9.58 -5.91 3.66
CA SER A 274 -8.23 -5.40 3.92
C SER A 274 -8.22 -4.29 4.99
N HIS A 275 -7.03 -3.98 5.51
CA HIS A 275 -6.84 -2.91 6.49
C HIS A 275 -6.90 -1.49 5.88
N ASP A 276 -6.77 -1.33 4.56
CA ASP A 276 -6.88 -0.03 3.89
C ASP A 276 -8.35 0.30 3.61
N LYS A 277 -9.11 0.48 4.70
CA LYS A 277 -10.57 0.62 4.68
C LYS A 277 -11.06 1.90 5.34
N PHE A 278 -12.26 2.32 4.93
CA PHE A 278 -13.12 3.25 5.66
C PHE A 278 -14.43 2.55 5.99
N THR A 279 -14.81 2.53 7.27
CA THR A 279 -15.97 1.81 7.80
C THR A 279 -17.19 2.73 7.91
N CYS A 280 -18.38 2.16 8.04
CA CYS A 280 -19.57 2.94 8.33
C CYS A 280 -19.47 3.62 9.72
N PRO A 281 -20.23 4.72 9.97
CA PRO A 281 -20.17 5.45 11.24
C PRO A 281 -20.62 4.64 12.48
N GLN A 282 -21.32 3.53 12.26
CA GLN A 282 -21.85 2.63 13.30
C GLN A 282 -20.82 1.61 13.80
N GLU A 283 -19.66 1.49 13.15
CA GLU A 283 -18.57 0.65 13.63
C GLU A 283 -17.85 1.29 14.82
N ASP A 284 -17.29 0.48 15.71
CA ASP A 284 -16.56 0.98 16.88
C ASP A 284 -15.20 1.60 16.49
N GLU A 285 -14.58 1.06 15.43
CA GLU A 285 -13.26 1.46 14.96
C GLU A 285 -13.34 2.10 13.56
N GLY A 286 -12.79 3.32 13.48
CA GLY A 286 -12.62 4.05 12.23
C GLY A 286 -11.37 3.63 11.43
N PRO A 287 -11.02 4.38 10.37
CA PRO A 287 -11.63 5.65 10.00
C PRO A 287 -13.04 5.50 9.43
N HIS A 288 -13.95 6.40 9.81
CA HIS A 288 -15.33 6.35 9.34
C HIS A 288 -15.52 7.09 8.01
N ALA A 289 -16.43 6.58 7.20
CA ALA A 289 -16.72 7.07 5.85
C ALA A 289 -17.34 8.48 5.84
N ASP A 290 -17.98 8.91 6.92
CA ASP A 290 -18.56 10.24 7.11
C ASP A 290 -17.51 11.29 7.54
N GLU A 291 -16.35 10.86 8.01
CA GLU A 291 -15.26 11.75 8.45
C GLU A 291 -14.31 12.17 7.32
N VAL A 292 -14.33 11.46 6.19
CA VAL A 292 -13.40 11.64 5.07
C VAL A 292 -14.09 12.17 3.83
N LYS A 293 -13.55 13.26 3.26
CA LYS A 293 -14.02 13.81 1.99
C LYS A 293 -13.35 13.14 0.81
N ILE A 294 -14.05 13.05 -0.31
CA ILE A 294 -13.55 12.46 -1.55
C ILE A 294 -12.23 13.12 -2.00
N GLU A 295 -12.13 14.44 -1.86
CA GLU A 295 -10.94 15.21 -2.23
C GLU A 295 -9.71 14.92 -1.33
N GLU A 296 -9.93 14.46 -0.10
CA GLU A 296 -8.86 14.07 0.84
C GLU A 296 -8.26 12.69 0.50
N LEU A 297 -8.99 11.84 -0.24
CA LEU A 297 -8.54 10.49 -0.61
C LEU A 297 -7.43 10.48 -1.68
N SER A 298 -7.10 11.64 -2.28
CA SER A 298 -6.06 11.76 -3.31
C SER A 298 -6.26 10.76 -4.47
N LEU A 299 -7.52 10.55 -4.87
CA LEU A 299 -7.91 9.63 -5.93
C LEU A 299 -7.33 10.07 -7.29
N THR A 300 -7.13 9.10 -8.18
CA THR A 300 -6.65 9.34 -9.55
C THR A 300 -7.62 8.79 -10.58
N ASP A 301 -7.62 9.38 -11.77
CA ASP A 301 -8.41 8.87 -12.89
C ASP A 301 -8.13 7.38 -13.13
N LYS A 302 -9.19 6.62 -13.30
CA LYS A 302 -9.21 5.16 -13.52
C LYS A 302 -8.75 4.32 -12.33
N GLN A 303 -8.52 4.92 -11.17
CA GLN A 303 -8.34 4.18 -9.93
C GLN A 303 -9.61 3.38 -9.63
N THR A 304 -9.42 2.16 -9.14
CA THR A 304 -10.51 1.30 -8.69
C THR A 304 -10.35 0.93 -7.23
N PHE A 305 -11.46 0.86 -6.50
CA PHE A 305 -11.55 0.36 -5.14
C PHE A 305 -12.85 -0.45 -4.97
N VAL A 306 -13.04 -1.06 -3.80
CA VAL A 306 -14.22 -1.88 -3.52
C VAL A 306 -15.12 -1.19 -2.50
N TYR A 307 -16.43 -1.23 -2.73
CA TYR A 307 -17.45 -0.94 -1.73
C TYR A 307 -18.13 -2.26 -1.37
N LEU A 308 -18.14 -2.61 -0.08
CA LEU A 308 -18.82 -3.80 0.45
C LEU A 308 -19.96 -3.34 1.35
N PHE A 309 -21.15 -3.82 1.07
CA PHE A 309 -22.36 -3.59 1.85
C PHE A 309 -22.88 -4.91 2.39
N ASP A 310 -23.45 -4.88 3.59
CA ASP A 310 -23.94 -6.05 4.31
C ASP A 310 -22.82 -7.07 4.56
N TYR A 311 -22.30 -7.10 5.78
CA TYR A 311 -21.23 -8.02 6.16
C TYR A 311 -21.67 -9.50 6.21
N GLY A 312 -22.97 -9.79 6.20
CA GLY A 312 -23.50 -11.14 6.11
C GLY A 312 -23.56 -11.64 4.68
N ASP A 313 -24.21 -10.88 3.79
CA ASP A 313 -24.42 -11.25 2.39
C ASP A 313 -23.29 -10.81 1.45
N GLU A 314 -22.39 -9.94 1.91
CA GLU A 314 -21.18 -9.44 1.24
C GLU A 314 -21.43 -8.85 -0.16
N TRP A 315 -22.44 -7.99 -0.29
CA TRP A 315 -22.70 -7.27 -1.53
C TRP A 315 -21.49 -6.44 -1.94
N THR A 316 -20.79 -6.90 -2.98
CA THR A 316 -19.51 -6.33 -3.40
C THR A 316 -19.67 -5.55 -4.70
N PHE A 317 -19.29 -4.28 -4.65
CA PHE A 317 -19.30 -3.35 -5.77
C PHE A 317 -17.87 -2.92 -6.12
N LEU A 318 -17.55 -2.96 -7.41
CA LEU A 318 -16.33 -2.35 -7.92
C LEU A 318 -16.61 -0.87 -8.21
N VAL A 319 -15.86 0.03 -7.60
CA VAL A 319 -15.96 1.47 -7.83
C VAL A 319 -14.78 1.92 -8.67
N GLU A 320 -15.04 2.48 -9.85
CA GLU A 320 -14.05 3.12 -10.73
C GLU A 320 -14.17 4.64 -10.64
N VAL A 321 -13.08 5.34 -10.35
CA VAL A 321 -12.97 6.79 -10.54
C VAL A 321 -12.92 7.06 -12.03
N TYR A 322 -14.08 7.29 -12.65
CA TYR A 322 -14.21 7.37 -14.10
C TYR A 322 -13.51 8.62 -14.66
N SER A 323 -13.69 9.76 -14.00
CA SER A 323 -13.01 11.03 -14.30
C SER A 323 -13.03 11.96 -13.09
N ILE A 324 -12.03 12.84 -13.01
CA ILE A 324 -11.97 13.96 -12.07
C ILE A 324 -11.93 15.25 -12.88
N GLU A 325 -12.95 16.08 -12.75
CA GLU A 325 -13.04 17.39 -13.40
C GLU A 325 -12.67 18.47 -12.38
N GLU A 326 -11.43 18.94 -12.44
CA GLU A 326 -10.95 20.01 -11.57
C GLU A 326 -11.64 21.34 -11.91
N ALA A 327 -12.39 21.87 -10.95
CA ALA A 327 -13.15 23.09 -11.10
C ALA A 327 -13.56 23.64 -9.72
N ASP A 328 -13.84 24.93 -9.64
CA ASP A 328 -14.52 25.54 -8.48
C ASP A 328 -16.06 25.38 -8.58
N SER A 329 -16.52 24.52 -9.49
CA SER A 329 -17.93 24.15 -9.59
C SER A 329 -18.32 23.34 -8.36
N ARG A 330 -19.55 23.58 -7.88
CA ARG A 330 -20.10 22.85 -6.74
C ARG A 330 -21.30 22.05 -7.15
N LEU A 331 -21.36 20.82 -6.66
CA LEU A 331 -22.56 20.00 -6.69
C LEU A 331 -23.13 19.94 -5.27
N LEU A 332 -24.40 20.31 -5.09
CA LEU A 332 -25.01 20.38 -3.76
C LEU A 332 -25.43 19.02 -3.21
N ILE A 333 -25.77 18.08 -4.10
CA ILE A 333 -26.16 16.71 -3.76
C ILE A 333 -25.57 15.75 -4.79
N PRO A 334 -25.10 14.56 -4.40
CA PRO A 334 -24.74 13.51 -5.34
C PRO A 334 -25.84 13.25 -6.38
N GLN A 335 -25.47 12.95 -7.62
CA GLN A 335 -26.44 12.69 -8.68
C GLN A 335 -26.05 11.50 -9.55
N VAL A 336 -27.03 10.66 -9.88
CA VAL A 336 -26.89 9.61 -10.89
C VAL A 336 -27.04 10.22 -12.29
N ILE A 337 -26.04 10.00 -13.15
CA ILE A 337 -26.00 10.58 -14.50
C ILE A 337 -26.21 9.55 -15.63
N GLU A 338 -25.94 8.27 -15.37
CA GLU A 338 -26.10 7.21 -16.36
C GLU A 338 -26.26 5.86 -15.65
N THR A 339 -27.18 5.03 -16.12
CA THR A 339 -27.39 3.66 -15.60
C THR A 339 -27.34 2.65 -16.73
N LYS A 340 -26.85 1.44 -16.42
CA LYS A 340 -26.89 0.31 -17.35
C LYS A 340 -27.26 -0.96 -16.61
N GLY A 341 -28.17 -1.73 -17.19
CA GLY A 341 -28.64 -2.99 -16.63
C GLY A 341 -29.74 -2.76 -15.58
N LYS A 342 -30.35 -3.86 -15.13
CA LYS A 342 -31.32 -3.83 -14.04
C LYS A 342 -30.59 -4.21 -12.73
N PRO A 343 -30.65 -3.41 -11.67
CA PRO A 343 -30.17 -3.81 -10.35
C PRO A 343 -30.75 -5.17 -9.92
N PRO A 344 -29.97 -6.01 -9.21
CA PRO A 344 -30.52 -7.21 -8.60
C PRO A 344 -31.52 -6.85 -7.50
N LYS A 345 -32.40 -7.79 -7.14
CA LYS A 345 -33.13 -7.67 -5.86
C LYS A 345 -32.12 -7.84 -4.73
N GLN A 346 -32.20 -7.00 -3.69
CA GLN A 346 -31.32 -7.07 -2.52
C GLN A 346 -31.53 -8.36 -1.75
N TYR A 347 -32.76 -8.66 -1.33
CA TYR A 347 -33.08 -9.92 -0.65
C TYR A 347 -34.18 -10.68 -1.38
N ALA A 348 -34.21 -12.00 -1.17
CA ALA A 348 -35.38 -12.79 -1.55
C ALA A 348 -36.59 -12.31 -0.72
N ASP A 349 -37.78 -12.33 -1.33
CA ASP A 349 -38.99 -12.06 -0.58
C ASP A 349 -39.11 -13.15 0.52
N PHE A 350 -39.26 -12.75 1.80
CA PHE A 350 -39.54 -13.69 2.87
C PHE A 350 -40.98 -14.22 2.68
N ASP A 351 -41.12 -15.52 2.39
CA ASP A 351 -42.42 -16.21 2.29
C ASP A 351 -43.17 -16.26 3.64
#